data_AF-A0A6G4UB90-F1
#
_entry.id   AF-A0A6G4UB90-F1
#
_cell.length_a   1.000
_cell.length_b   1.000
_cell.length_c   1.000
_cell.angle_alpha   90.00
_cell.angle_beta   90.00
_cell.angle_gamma   90.00
#
_symmetry.space_group_name_H-M   'P 1'
#
loop_
_entity.id
_entity.type
_entity.pdbx_description
1 polymer ?
#
loop_
_entity_poly.entity_id
_entity_poly.type
_entity_poly.pdbx_seq_one_letter_code
_entity_poly.pdbx_strand_id
1 'polypeptide(L)'
;MNGLSAAERELRAVAAHRLTDVVTEALTANYGATRVEVRLADYGVRSLQLVEAVPLTADPVSLYDTSQGRAFVAPEPVVIEDQDTDTVTAHLPVGVRGDRAGVLSATFPRTADVRGLLPELTCLCEALGHEIIVADRDTDLYFLARRTARLTLAAEMQWQLLPGRSCRRPEFALGAHLEPAYDIRGDNFDWSASADHLMLAVTNGMGEGINAAMLTSLAVNAMRNARRAGLGLADQAALADQALYGQYQGTEYVAMLLLRFELATGEVEVVEAGSPRAWLLRDGTVERLQFDSQLPLGMFEDTPYTGERISVRPGDRLLLASDGVYETASHTGEAFGERALARSLIDNRQLPAAQVPRTVLRELAEYRGSRAIDDALVACVDWYGAP
;
A
#
# COMPACT_ATOMS: atom_id res chain seq x y z
N MET A 1 -11.06 -8.27 35.25
CA MET A 1 -10.81 -8.59 33.83
C MET A 1 -10.53 -7.27 33.14
N ASN A 2 -9.38 -7.12 32.47
CA ASN A 2 -8.99 -5.84 31.87
C ASN A 2 -10.00 -5.47 30.77
N GLY A 3 -10.51 -4.23 30.74
CA GLY A 3 -11.57 -3.80 29.80
C GLY A 3 -11.22 -4.09 28.34
N LEU A 4 -9.93 -3.93 27.99
CA LEU A 4 -9.36 -4.29 26.70
C LEU A 4 -9.63 -5.75 26.29
N SER A 5 -9.37 -6.72 27.19
CA SER A 5 -9.57 -8.15 26.90
C SER A 5 -11.04 -8.56 26.71
N ALA A 6 -11.98 -7.73 27.19
CA ALA A 6 -13.40 -7.91 26.92
C ALA A 6 -13.74 -7.36 25.54
N ALA A 7 -13.29 -6.15 25.22
CA ALA A 7 -13.50 -5.50 23.92
C ALA A 7 -12.93 -6.34 22.76
N GLU A 8 -11.72 -6.88 22.89
CA GLU A 8 -11.13 -7.77 21.86
C GLU A 8 -11.94 -9.05 21.63
N ARG A 9 -12.50 -9.64 22.69
CA ARG A 9 -13.35 -10.83 22.57
C ARG A 9 -14.68 -10.49 21.91
N GLU A 10 -15.23 -9.33 22.22
CA GLU A 10 -16.47 -8.86 21.63
C GLU A 10 -16.31 -8.49 20.16
N LEU A 11 -15.21 -7.85 19.80
CA LEU A 11 -14.82 -7.57 18.41
C LEU A 11 -14.84 -8.83 17.53
N ARG A 12 -14.40 -9.97 18.06
CA ARG A 12 -14.42 -11.27 17.35
C ARG A 12 -15.78 -11.95 17.30
N ALA A 13 -16.71 -11.57 18.16
CA ALA A 13 -18.00 -12.24 18.33
C ALA A 13 -19.17 -11.47 17.70
N VAL A 14 -19.01 -10.16 17.50
CA VAL A 14 -20.04 -9.28 16.96
C VAL A 14 -20.20 -9.48 15.45
N ALA A 15 -21.35 -9.08 14.91
CA ALA A 15 -21.53 -9.01 13.46
C ALA A 15 -20.52 -8.02 12.84
N ALA A 16 -19.92 -8.42 11.71
CA ALA A 16 -18.82 -7.70 11.05
C ALA A 16 -19.08 -6.21 10.78
N HIS A 17 -20.34 -5.80 10.57
CA HIS A 17 -20.70 -4.38 10.33
C HIS A 17 -20.79 -3.52 11.62
N ARG A 18 -20.58 -4.11 12.80
CA ARG A 18 -20.73 -3.44 14.11
C ARG A 18 -19.41 -3.25 14.87
N LEU A 19 -18.24 -3.48 14.25
CA LEU A 19 -16.95 -3.37 14.96
C LEU A 19 -16.74 -1.97 15.56
N THR A 20 -17.19 -0.92 14.87
CA THR A 20 -17.09 0.47 15.34
C THR A 20 -17.98 0.74 16.55
N ASP A 21 -19.14 0.08 16.63
CA ASP A 21 -20.05 0.18 17.78
C ASP A 21 -19.35 -0.40 19.02
N VAL A 22 -18.77 -1.59 18.90
CA VAL A 22 -18.07 -2.27 20.02
C VAL A 22 -16.93 -1.40 20.56
N VAL A 23 -16.13 -0.79 19.68
CA VAL A 23 -15.04 0.09 20.12
C VAL A 23 -15.59 1.35 20.77
N THR A 24 -16.66 1.94 20.21
CA THR A 24 -17.31 3.12 20.79
C THR A 24 -17.85 2.81 22.19
N GLU A 25 -18.60 1.72 22.33
CA GLU A 25 -19.16 1.25 23.60
C GLU A 25 -18.05 0.95 24.62
N ALA A 26 -16.98 0.28 24.21
CA ALA A 26 -15.85 -0.04 25.08
C ALA A 26 -15.14 1.22 25.58
N LEU A 27 -14.89 2.20 24.71
CA LEU A 27 -14.21 3.45 25.06
C LEU A 27 -15.07 4.37 25.92
N THR A 28 -16.37 4.45 25.64
CA THR A 28 -17.29 5.24 26.45
C THR A 28 -17.52 4.60 27.83
N ALA A 29 -17.76 3.29 27.89
CA ALA A 29 -18.09 2.61 29.14
C ALA A 29 -16.88 2.41 30.07
N ASN A 30 -15.71 2.07 29.52
CA ASN A 30 -14.55 1.70 30.33
C ASN A 30 -13.54 2.84 30.51
N TYR A 31 -13.53 3.81 29.59
CA TYR A 31 -12.48 4.85 29.53
C TYR A 31 -13.02 6.28 29.54
N GLY A 32 -14.35 6.47 29.57
CA GLY A 32 -14.98 7.79 29.68
C GLY A 32 -14.88 8.65 28.42
N ALA A 33 -14.68 8.03 27.24
CA ALA A 33 -14.69 8.76 25.98
C ALA A 33 -16.08 9.36 25.71
N THR A 34 -16.12 10.65 25.36
CA THR A 34 -17.35 11.38 25.03
C THR A 34 -17.69 11.33 23.54
N ARG A 35 -16.69 11.09 22.68
CA ARG A 35 -16.85 10.91 21.24
C ARG A 35 -15.80 9.93 20.74
N VAL A 36 -16.22 9.01 19.88
CA VAL A 36 -15.34 8.04 19.21
C VAL A 36 -15.70 8.01 17.74
N GLU A 37 -14.70 8.10 16.88
CA GLU A 37 -14.89 8.06 15.42
C GLU A 37 -13.81 7.20 14.79
N VAL A 38 -14.21 6.26 13.95
CA VAL A 38 -13.30 5.47 13.13
C VAL A 38 -13.39 5.99 11.70
N ARG A 39 -12.28 6.46 11.16
CA ARG A 39 -12.20 6.87 9.75
C ARG A 39 -11.19 6.03 9.00
N LEU A 40 -11.53 5.57 7.79
CA LEU A 40 -10.63 4.81 6.93
C LEU A 40 -10.05 5.69 5.83
N ALA A 41 -8.79 5.45 5.46
CA ALA A 41 -8.15 6.12 4.34
C ALA A 41 -8.81 5.70 3.04
N ASP A 42 -9.12 6.69 2.21
CA ASP A 42 -9.68 6.43 0.88
C ASP A 42 -8.68 5.69 -0.02
N TYR A 43 -9.14 5.21 -1.17
CA TYR A 43 -8.29 4.46 -2.10
C TYR A 43 -7.08 5.27 -2.60
N GLY A 44 -7.20 6.59 -2.73
CA GLY A 44 -6.09 7.48 -3.08
C GLY A 44 -5.20 7.88 -1.91
N VAL A 45 -5.56 7.53 -0.67
CA VAL A 45 -4.83 7.93 0.56
C VAL A 45 -4.64 9.44 0.63
N ARG A 46 -5.69 10.20 0.29
CA ARG A 46 -5.75 11.67 0.34
C ARG A 46 -6.63 12.17 1.47
N SER A 47 -7.57 11.35 1.91
CA SER A 47 -8.56 11.71 2.93
C SER A 47 -8.98 10.50 3.76
N LEU A 48 -9.51 10.79 4.94
CA LEU A 48 -10.09 9.85 5.88
C LEU A 48 -11.61 9.99 5.84
N GLN A 49 -12.28 8.89 5.52
CA GLN A 49 -13.73 8.77 5.40
C GLN A 49 -14.31 8.15 6.66
N LEU A 50 -15.39 8.71 7.20
CA LEU A 50 -16.07 8.13 8.36
C LEU A 50 -16.69 6.78 8.01
N VAL A 51 -16.53 5.80 8.90
CA VAL A 51 -17.20 4.50 8.75
C VAL A 51 -18.64 4.63 9.20
N GLU A 52 -19.55 4.72 8.23
CA GLU A 52 -21.00 4.77 8.43
C GLU A 52 -21.71 3.84 7.45
N ALA A 53 -22.94 3.43 7.80
CA ALA A 53 -23.74 2.51 6.98
C ALA A 53 -24.08 3.09 5.59
N VAL A 54 -24.14 4.42 5.47
CA VAL A 54 -24.32 5.12 4.20
C VAL A 54 -23.01 5.87 3.90
N PRO A 55 -22.25 5.50 2.86
CA PRO A 55 -21.02 6.20 2.53
C PRO A 55 -21.31 7.62 2.02
N LEU A 56 -20.31 8.51 2.11
CA LEU A 56 -20.36 9.89 1.60
C LEU A 56 -21.34 10.85 2.32
N THR A 57 -21.82 10.50 3.52
CA THR A 57 -22.72 11.36 4.32
C THR A 57 -21.99 12.34 5.22
N ALA A 58 -20.80 12.00 5.69
CA ALA A 58 -19.98 12.85 6.54
C ALA A 58 -18.87 13.52 5.73
N ASP A 59 -18.47 14.71 6.17
CA ASP A 59 -17.35 15.43 5.54
C ASP A 59 -16.04 14.66 5.70
N PRO A 60 -15.25 14.52 4.62
CA PRO A 60 -13.97 13.84 4.67
C PRO A 60 -12.93 14.68 5.42
N VAL A 61 -12.05 14.02 6.15
CA VAL A 61 -10.91 14.67 6.81
C VAL A 61 -9.68 14.53 5.93
N SER A 62 -9.05 15.64 5.55
CA SER A 62 -7.80 15.62 4.77
C SER A 62 -6.71 14.81 5.51
N LEU A 63 -5.96 13.96 4.80
CA LEU A 63 -4.75 13.33 5.35
C LEU A 63 -3.56 14.30 5.42
N TYR A 64 -3.69 15.48 4.84
CA TYR A 64 -2.72 16.56 4.86
C TYR A 64 -3.14 17.63 5.87
N ASP A 65 -2.18 18.12 6.65
CA ASP A 65 -2.33 19.27 7.56
C ASP A 65 -3.42 19.12 8.65
N THR A 66 -3.80 17.89 8.99
CA THR A 66 -4.72 17.59 10.10
C THR A 66 -4.04 16.73 11.17
N SER A 67 -4.57 16.73 12.40
CA SER A 67 -4.08 15.86 13.47
C SER A 67 -4.34 14.38 13.18
N GLN A 68 -5.47 14.06 12.54
CA GLN A 68 -5.79 12.71 12.07
C GLN A 68 -4.81 12.27 10.97
N GLY A 69 -4.54 13.14 9.99
CA GLY A 69 -3.54 12.90 8.96
C GLY A 69 -2.14 12.67 9.53
N ARG A 70 -1.75 13.48 10.53
CA ARG A 70 -0.51 13.26 11.28
C ARG A 70 -0.50 11.90 11.99
N ALA A 71 -1.58 11.50 12.65
CA ALA A 71 -1.66 10.20 13.32
C ALA A 71 -1.62 9.01 12.35
N PHE A 72 -2.24 9.15 11.17
CA PHE A 72 -2.18 8.15 10.11
C PHE A 72 -0.75 7.89 9.64
N VAL A 73 0.14 8.87 9.75
CA VAL A 73 1.51 8.84 9.26
C VAL A 73 2.52 8.62 10.41
N ALA A 74 2.26 9.14 11.60
CA ALA A 74 3.21 9.12 12.70
C ALA A 74 3.41 7.70 13.26
N PRO A 75 4.63 7.34 13.72
CA PRO A 75 4.87 6.06 14.38
C PRO A 75 4.09 5.92 15.70
N GLU A 76 3.74 7.05 16.34
CA GLU A 76 3.05 7.12 17.62
C GLU A 76 1.69 7.84 17.48
N PRO A 77 0.73 7.55 18.39
CA PRO A 77 -0.53 8.29 18.47
C PRO A 77 -0.32 9.80 18.67
N VAL A 78 -1.23 10.60 18.11
CA VAL A 78 -1.22 12.06 18.28
C VAL A 78 -2.29 12.45 19.29
N VAL A 79 -1.89 13.15 20.35
CA VAL A 79 -2.79 13.68 21.37
C VAL A 79 -2.88 15.19 21.24
N ILE A 80 -4.10 15.71 21.13
CA ILE A 80 -4.41 17.14 21.02
C ILE A 80 -5.24 17.55 22.23
N GLU A 81 -4.78 18.57 22.96
CA GLU A 81 -5.54 19.21 24.03
C GLU A 81 -6.22 20.46 23.48
N ASP A 82 -7.53 20.57 23.68
CA ASP A 82 -8.34 21.72 23.29
C ASP A 82 -8.80 22.46 24.55
N GLN A 83 -8.33 23.69 24.71
CA GLN A 83 -8.63 24.53 25.87
C GLN A 83 -10.03 25.16 25.80
N ASP A 84 -10.56 25.37 24.59
CA ASP A 84 -11.86 26.02 24.40
C ASP A 84 -12.99 25.06 24.70
N THR A 85 -12.82 23.78 24.37
CA THR A 85 -13.80 22.73 24.65
C THR A 85 -13.54 21.96 25.94
N ASP A 86 -12.42 22.24 26.63
CA ASP A 86 -11.93 21.50 27.81
C ASP A 86 -11.86 19.97 27.57
N THR A 87 -11.37 19.60 26.37
CA THR A 87 -11.24 18.20 25.95
C THR A 87 -9.82 17.84 25.57
N VAL A 88 -9.55 16.54 25.56
CA VAL A 88 -8.33 15.95 25.01
C VAL A 88 -8.72 14.86 24.03
N THR A 89 -8.17 14.89 22.82
CA THR A 89 -8.45 13.93 21.76
C THR A 89 -7.20 13.14 21.41
N ALA A 90 -7.29 11.82 21.48
CA ALA A 90 -6.27 10.91 20.96
C ALA A 90 -6.65 10.44 19.56
N HIS A 91 -5.72 10.57 18.63
CA HIS A 91 -5.79 10.04 17.28
C HIS A 91 -4.81 8.87 17.17
N LEU A 92 -5.34 7.67 16.95
CA LEU A 92 -4.58 6.43 16.91
C LEU A 92 -4.69 5.79 15.52
N PRO A 93 -3.58 5.36 14.90
CA PRO A 93 -3.64 4.64 13.64
C PRO A 93 -4.34 3.28 13.83
N VAL A 94 -5.23 2.95 12.90
CA VAL A 94 -5.89 1.64 12.81
C VAL A 94 -5.26 0.89 11.65
N GLY A 95 -4.73 -0.30 11.91
CA GLY A 95 -4.00 -1.07 10.92
C GLY A 95 -3.47 -2.41 11.41
N VAL A 96 -2.86 -3.17 10.51
CA VAL A 96 -2.26 -4.48 10.81
C VAL A 96 -0.87 -4.56 10.21
N ARG A 97 0.13 -5.03 10.97
CA ARG A 97 1.46 -5.39 10.46
C ARG A 97 2.11 -4.33 9.54
N GLY A 98 1.88 -3.04 9.83
CA GLY A 98 2.38 -1.92 9.04
C GLY A 98 1.47 -1.43 7.90
N ASP A 99 0.38 -2.13 7.58
CA ASP A 99 -0.71 -1.65 6.72
C ASP A 99 -1.70 -0.81 7.52
N ARG A 100 -1.79 0.48 7.20
CA ARG A 100 -2.66 1.42 7.91
C ARG A 100 -3.95 1.60 7.12
N ALA A 101 -5.03 1.12 7.69
CA ALA A 101 -6.38 1.22 7.12
C ALA A 101 -7.00 2.59 7.43
N GLY A 102 -6.70 3.19 8.58
CA GLY A 102 -7.38 4.41 9.02
C GLY A 102 -6.87 5.00 10.33
N VAL A 103 -7.72 5.79 10.99
CA VAL A 103 -7.47 6.44 12.27
C VAL A 103 -8.73 6.35 13.13
N LEU A 104 -8.54 5.95 14.38
CA LEU A 104 -9.53 6.11 15.45
C LEU A 104 -9.26 7.43 16.17
N SER A 105 -10.29 8.25 16.32
CA SER A 105 -10.24 9.47 17.12
C SER A 105 -11.15 9.30 18.33
N ALA A 106 -10.59 9.42 19.53
CA ALA A 106 -11.33 9.34 20.79
C ALA A 106 -11.11 10.61 21.60
N THR A 107 -12.22 11.28 21.94
CA THR A 107 -12.24 12.52 22.73
C THR A 107 -12.65 12.19 24.15
N PHE A 108 -11.94 12.76 25.13
CA PHE A 108 -12.13 12.59 26.55
C PHE A 108 -12.19 13.96 27.25
N PRO A 109 -12.76 14.05 28.46
CA PRO A 109 -12.60 15.23 29.31
C PRO A 109 -11.11 15.49 29.60
N ARG A 110 -10.69 16.76 29.70
CA ARG A 110 -9.28 17.12 29.94
C ARG A 110 -8.67 16.52 31.22
N THR A 111 -9.52 16.13 32.18
CA THR A 111 -9.10 15.47 33.42
C THR A 111 -8.65 14.02 33.24
N ALA A 112 -8.91 13.41 32.08
CA ALA A 112 -8.52 12.03 31.79
C ALA A 112 -7.01 11.91 31.53
N ASP A 113 -6.37 10.89 32.08
CA ASP A 113 -4.98 10.53 31.77
C ASP A 113 -4.90 9.77 30.44
N VAL A 114 -5.17 10.48 29.33
CA VAL A 114 -5.14 9.88 27.99
C VAL A 114 -3.77 9.32 27.64
N ARG A 115 -2.68 9.93 28.13
CA ARG A 115 -1.32 9.46 27.87
C ARG A 115 -1.07 8.10 28.52
N GLY A 116 -1.56 7.88 29.75
CA GLY A 116 -1.52 6.59 30.42
C GLY A 116 -2.35 5.51 29.70
N LEU A 117 -3.41 5.89 28.97
CA LEU A 117 -4.27 4.96 28.22
C LEU A 117 -3.72 4.57 26.84
N LEU A 118 -2.77 5.32 26.26
CA LEU A 118 -2.29 5.11 24.89
C LEU A 118 -1.85 3.66 24.60
N PRO A 119 -1.13 2.93 25.48
CA PRO A 119 -0.74 1.55 25.21
C PRO A 119 -1.96 0.62 25.01
N GLU A 120 -2.99 0.75 25.85
CA GLU A 120 -4.20 -0.06 25.72
C GLU A 120 -5.03 0.32 24.50
N LEU A 121 -5.19 1.62 24.23
CA LEU A 121 -5.89 2.11 23.06
C LEU A 121 -5.21 1.69 21.75
N THR A 122 -3.86 1.65 21.75
CA THR A 122 -3.09 1.18 20.59
C THR A 122 -3.36 -0.29 20.33
N CYS A 123 -3.35 -1.13 21.37
CA CYS A 123 -3.68 -2.54 21.26
C CYS A 123 -5.13 -2.77 20.75
N LEU A 124 -6.09 -1.96 21.22
CA LEU A 124 -7.46 -1.99 20.71
C LEU A 124 -7.54 -1.61 19.23
N CYS A 125 -6.77 -0.61 18.78
CA CYS A 125 -6.73 -0.19 17.38
C CYS A 125 -6.06 -1.24 16.47
N GLU A 126 -5.06 -1.95 16.98
CA GLU A 126 -4.47 -3.11 16.29
C GLU A 126 -5.50 -4.24 16.18
N ALA A 127 -6.21 -4.58 17.26
CA ALA A 127 -7.26 -5.59 17.24
C ALA A 127 -8.39 -5.21 16.26
N LEU A 128 -8.86 -3.97 16.30
CA LEU A 128 -9.84 -3.44 15.35
C LEU A 128 -9.33 -3.55 13.90
N GLY A 129 -8.06 -3.20 13.65
CA GLY A 129 -7.44 -3.33 12.33
C GLY A 129 -7.43 -4.76 11.81
N HIS A 130 -7.16 -5.75 12.68
CA HIS A 130 -7.25 -7.16 12.32
C HIS A 130 -8.69 -7.56 11.96
N GLU A 131 -9.67 -7.18 12.78
CA GLU A 131 -11.07 -7.57 12.55
C GLU A 131 -11.68 -6.87 11.33
N ILE A 132 -11.29 -5.63 11.00
CA ILE A 132 -11.73 -4.96 9.77
C ILE A 132 -11.32 -5.77 8.53
N ILE A 133 -10.10 -6.30 8.51
CA ILE A 133 -9.60 -7.10 7.38
C ILE A 133 -10.32 -8.45 7.28
N VAL A 134 -10.71 -9.03 8.42
CA VAL A 134 -11.53 -10.24 8.43
C VAL A 134 -12.95 -9.91 7.94
N ALA A 135 -13.49 -8.77 8.36
CA ALA A 135 -14.83 -8.31 8.04
C ALA A 135 -15.07 -8.04 6.54
N ASP A 136 -14.02 -7.71 5.78
CA ASP A 136 -14.10 -7.54 4.31
C ASP A 136 -14.65 -8.80 3.59
N ARG A 137 -14.66 -9.97 4.23
CA ARG A 137 -15.29 -11.19 3.70
C ARG A 137 -16.80 -11.24 3.87
N ASP A 138 -17.32 -10.55 4.88
CA ASP A 138 -18.70 -10.69 5.36
C ASP A 138 -19.54 -9.44 5.05
N THR A 139 -18.92 -8.28 4.90
CA THR A 139 -19.60 -7.01 4.67
C THR A 139 -18.81 -6.06 3.77
N ASP A 140 -19.53 -5.35 2.90
CA ASP A 140 -18.95 -4.28 2.08
C ASP A 140 -18.79 -2.96 2.85
N LEU A 141 -19.17 -2.87 4.14
CA LEU A 141 -19.20 -1.62 4.90
C LEU A 141 -17.86 -0.86 4.83
N TYR A 142 -16.76 -1.54 5.16
CA TYR A 142 -15.43 -0.91 5.21
C TYR A 142 -14.91 -0.57 3.82
N PHE A 143 -15.21 -1.43 2.85
CA PHE A 143 -14.89 -1.20 1.45
C PHE A 143 -15.63 0.03 0.87
N LEU A 144 -16.93 0.18 1.20
CA LEU A 144 -17.77 1.31 0.79
C LEU A 144 -17.39 2.59 1.53
N ALA A 145 -17.10 2.52 2.83
CA ALA A 145 -16.72 3.68 3.63
C ALA A 145 -15.49 4.39 3.05
N ARG A 146 -14.53 3.65 2.49
CA ARG A 146 -13.30 4.21 1.88
C ARG A 146 -13.53 4.99 0.58
N ARG A 147 -14.70 4.88 -0.04
CA ARG A 147 -14.93 5.51 -1.35
C ARG A 147 -15.22 6.99 -1.20
N THR A 148 -14.46 7.83 -1.91
CA THR A 148 -14.81 9.25 -2.15
C THR A 148 -15.63 9.43 -3.43
N ALA A 149 -15.57 8.45 -4.33
CA ALA A 149 -16.33 8.37 -5.56
C ALA A 149 -16.55 6.89 -5.92
N ARG A 150 -17.40 6.64 -6.94
CA ARG A 150 -17.59 5.30 -7.48
C ARG A 150 -16.30 4.85 -8.21
N LEU A 151 -15.82 3.65 -7.91
CA LEU A 151 -14.75 2.99 -8.68
C LEU A 151 -15.26 2.61 -10.08
N THR A 152 -14.42 2.77 -11.11
CA THR A 152 -14.66 2.09 -12.39
C THR A 152 -14.55 0.58 -12.19
N LEU A 153 -15.13 -0.23 -13.08
CA LEU A 153 -15.01 -1.70 -12.98
C LEU A 153 -13.55 -2.16 -13.06
N ALA A 154 -12.73 -1.50 -13.87
CA ALA A 154 -11.30 -1.78 -13.96
C ALA A 154 -10.60 -1.50 -12.62
N ALA A 155 -10.88 -0.35 -11.99
CA ALA A 155 -10.35 -0.04 -10.67
C ALA A 155 -10.82 -1.02 -9.60
N GLU A 156 -12.10 -1.44 -9.62
CA GLU A 156 -12.64 -2.48 -8.72
C GLU A 156 -11.83 -3.79 -8.83
N MET A 157 -11.62 -4.27 -10.06
CA MET A 157 -10.89 -5.51 -10.34
C MET A 157 -9.44 -5.41 -9.87
N GLN A 158 -8.78 -4.28 -10.13
CA GLN A 158 -7.39 -4.04 -9.73
C GLN A 158 -7.26 -3.98 -8.21
N TRP A 159 -8.13 -3.27 -7.51
CA TRP A 159 -8.13 -3.21 -6.04
C TRP A 159 -8.37 -4.56 -5.37
N GLN A 160 -9.23 -5.40 -5.96
CA GLN A 160 -9.46 -6.77 -5.47
C GLN A 160 -8.27 -7.70 -5.74
N LEU A 161 -7.46 -7.40 -6.76
CA LEU A 161 -6.28 -8.18 -7.10
C LEU A 161 -5.08 -7.87 -6.19
N LEU A 162 -4.95 -6.62 -5.73
CA LEU A 162 -3.82 -6.14 -4.95
C LEU A 162 -3.64 -6.91 -3.62
N PRO A 163 -2.39 -7.12 -3.17
CA PRO A 163 -2.11 -7.57 -1.81
C PRO A 163 -2.32 -6.40 -0.82
N GLY A 164 -1.92 -6.59 0.44
CA GLY A 164 -1.81 -5.47 1.38
C GLY A 164 -0.88 -4.37 0.83
N ARG A 165 -1.11 -3.10 1.16
CA ARG A 165 -0.35 -1.98 0.57
C ARG A 165 0.97 -1.72 1.29
N SER A 166 1.09 -2.17 2.52
CA SER A 166 2.35 -2.13 3.24
C SER A 166 2.50 -3.31 4.18
N CYS A 167 3.74 -3.60 4.54
CA CYS A 167 4.07 -4.64 5.48
C CYS A 167 5.33 -4.24 6.25
N ARG A 168 5.39 -4.55 7.53
CA ARG A 168 6.62 -4.43 8.32
C ARG A 168 6.94 -5.76 8.97
N ARG A 169 8.17 -6.23 8.72
CA ARG A 169 8.78 -7.39 9.36
C ARG A 169 10.10 -6.96 10.01
N PRO A 170 10.73 -7.81 10.87
CA PRO A 170 12.06 -7.53 11.40
C PRO A 170 13.09 -7.27 10.29
N GLU A 171 12.98 -7.95 9.16
CA GLU A 171 13.97 -7.94 8.08
C GLU A 171 13.77 -6.80 7.08
N PHE A 172 12.53 -6.31 6.92
CA PHE A 172 12.19 -5.28 5.94
C PHE A 172 10.92 -4.51 6.29
N ALA A 173 10.74 -3.33 5.68
CA ALA A 173 9.44 -2.69 5.55
C ALA A 173 9.12 -2.42 4.07
N LEU A 174 7.88 -2.66 3.68
CA LEU A 174 7.38 -2.49 2.32
C LEU A 174 6.21 -1.50 2.33
N GLY A 175 6.14 -0.66 1.31
CA GLY A 175 5.00 0.19 1.00
C GLY A 175 4.80 0.28 -0.51
N ALA A 176 3.57 0.26 -0.99
CA ALA A 176 3.25 0.46 -2.39
C ALA A 176 1.95 1.26 -2.54
N HIS A 177 1.90 2.08 -3.58
CA HIS A 177 0.73 2.89 -3.90
C HIS A 177 0.59 3.07 -5.41
N LEU A 178 -0.66 3.25 -5.84
CA LEU A 178 -1.08 3.31 -7.24
C LEU A 178 -2.03 4.51 -7.43
N GLU A 179 -1.80 5.29 -8.48
CA GLU A 179 -2.58 6.48 -8.82
C GLU A 179 -2.84 6.54 -10.34
N PRO A 180 -4.05 6.90 -10.82
CA PRO A 180 -5.22 7.31 -10.07
C PRO A 180 -5.98 6.13 -9.44
N ALA A 181 -6.32 6.27 -8.16
CA ALA A 181 -6.96 5.17 -7.42
C ALA A 181 -8.38 4.77 -7.88
N TYR A 182 -9.09 5.63 -8.63
CA TYR A 182 -10.49 5.40 -9.02
C TYR A 182 -10.71 5.06 -10.49
N ASP A 183 -9.66 5.16 -11.32
CA ASP A 183 -9.70 4.92 -12.76
C ASP A 183 -8.40 4.24 -13.21
N ILE A 184 -8.14 3.07 -12.61
CA ILE A 184 -6.89 2.33 -12.82
C ILE A 184 -6.89 1.64 -14.19
N ARG A 185 -5.73 1.64 -14.84
CA ARG A 185 -5.34 0.96 -16.07
C ARG A 185 -4.64 -0.37 -15.77
N GLY A 186 -3.48 -0.63 -16.37
CA GLY A 186 -2.80 -1.92 -16.28
C GLY A 186 -1.72 -2.01 -15.19
N ASP A 187 -1.41 -0.91 -14.50
CA ASP A 187 -0.42 -0.91 -13.43
C ASP A 187 -0.92 -1.69 -12.20
N ASN A 188 -0.08 -2.59 -11.68
CA ASN A 188 -0.38 -3.37 -10.48
C ASN A 188 0.91 -3.78 -9.75
N PHE A 189 0.79 -4.15 -8.47
CA PHE A 189 1.86 -4.77 -7.72
C PHE A 189 1.37 -5.99 -6.97
N ASP A 190 2.24 -6.99 -6.83
CA ASP A 190 2.01 -8.15 -5.96
C ASP A 190 3.21 -8.34 -5.03
N TRP A 191 2.96 -8.86 -3.84
CA TRP A 191 4.04 -9.32 -2.98
C TRP A 191 3.59 -10.47 -2.10
N SER A 192 4.55 -11.26 -1.67
CA SER A 192 4.34 -12.29 -0.66
C SER A 192 5.62 -12.52 0.14
N ALA A 193 5.50 -12.71 1.44
CA ALA A 193 6.63 -13.06 2.29
C ALA A 193 6.45 -14.49 2.85
N SER A 194 7.50 -15.30 2.74
CA SER A 194 7.64 -16.58 3.43
C SER A 194 8.53 -16.42 4.68
N ALA A 195 9.04 -17.53 5.21
CA ALA A 195 10.07 -17.50 6.24
C ALA A 195 11.45 -17.09 5.69
N ASP A 196 11.70 -17.38 4.43
CA ASP A 196 13.03 -17.28 3.82
C ASP A 196 13.10 -16.21 2.71
N HIS A 197 11.96 -15.88 2.10
CA HIS A 197 11.92 -14.99 0.95
C HIS A 197 10.87 -13.88 1.05
N LEU A 198 11.19 -12.70 0.52
CA LEU A 198 10.21 -11.70 0.09
C LEU A 198 10.14 -11.71 -1.44
N MET A 199 8.95 -11.92 -1.99
CA MET A 199 8.66 -11.76 -3.42
C MET A 199 7.98 -10.42 -3.63
N LEU A 200 8.40 -9.67 -4.64
CA LEU A 200 7.78 -8.41 -5.07
C LEU A 200 7.69 -8.39 -6.59
N ALA A 201 6.54 -8.00 -7.11
CA ALA A 201 6.28 -7.80 -8.53
C ALA A 201 5.67 -6.42 -8.73
N VAL A 202 6.13 -5.71 -9.75
CA VAL A 202 5.43 -4.54 -10.31
C VAL A 202 5.16 -4.84 -11.77
N THR A 203 3.94 -4.57 -12.22
CA THR A 203 3.48 -4.87 -13.58
C THR A 203 2.96 -3.60 -14.23
N ASN A 204 3.23 -3.43 -15.51
CA ASN A 204 2.55 -2.47 -16.38
C ASN A 204 1.87 -3.25 -17.52
N GLY A 205 0.55 -3.43 -17.39
CA GLY A 205 -0.28 -4.05 -18.43
C GLY A 205 -0.68 -3.04 -19.50
N MET A 206 -0.56 -3.40 -20.77
CA MET A 206 -0.96 -2.51 -21.86
C MET A 206 -2.48 -2.33 -21.96
N GLY A 207 -2.87 -1.21 -22.58
CA GLY A 207 -4.27 -0.87 -22.83
C GLY A 207 -4.90 -0.05 -21.71
N GLU A 208 -6.22 0.01 -21.70
CA GLU A 208 -6.98 0.77 -20.70
C GLU A 208 -8.25 0.03 -20.28
N GLY A 209 -8.82 0.46 -19.15
CA GLY A 209 -10.09 -0.04 -18.64
C GLY A 209 -10.09 -1.54 -18.38
N ILE A 210 -11.19 -2.20 -18.74
CA ILE A 210 -11.44 -3.60 -18.36
C ILE A 210 -10.44 -4.57 -19.01
N ASN A 211 -10.00 -4.29 -20.25
CA ASN A 211 -9.08 -5.17 -20.96
C ASN A 211 -7.70 -5.19 -20.28
N ALA A 212 -7.15 -4.01 -19.98
CA ALA A 212 -5.92 -3.89 -19.20
C ALA A 212 -6.07 -4.58 -17.83
N ALA A 213 -7.21 -4.40 -17.15
CA ALA A 213 -7.42 -5.04 -15.87
C ALA A 213 -7.47 -6.58 -15.94
N MET A 214 -8.06 -7.15 -16.98
CA MET A 214 -8.07 -8.60 -17.22
C MET A 214 -6.68 -9.13 -17.58
N LEU A 215 -5.96 -8.42 -18.46
CA LEU A 215 -4.60 -8.75 -18.88
C LEU A 215 -3.67 -8.83 -17.66
N THR A 216 -3.64 -7.77 -16.85
CA THR A 216 -2.87 -7.71 -15.60
C THR A 216 -3.32 -8.77 -14.60
N SER A 217 -4.63 -9.04 -14.49
CA SER A 217 -5.14 -10.13 -13.64
C SER A 217 -4.63 -11.49 -14.08
N LEU A 218 -4.57 -11.78 -15.38
CA LEU A 218 -4.02 -13.04 -15.88
C LEU A 218 -2.53 -13.16 -15.55
N ALA A 219 -1.75 -12.11 -15.80
CA ALA A 219 -0.31 -12.07 -15.51
C ALA A 219 -0.02 -12.33 -14.01
N VAL A 220 -0.66 -11.58 -13.12
CA VAL A 220 -0.46 -11.70 -11.66
C VAL A 220 -0.91 -13.07 -11.17
N ASN A 221 -2.05 -13.60 -11.64
CA ASN A 221 -2.52 -14.91 -11.19
C ASN A 221 -1.68 -16.07 -11.74
N ALA A 222 -1.18 -15.98 -12.98
CA ALA A 222 -0.25 -16.96 -13.53
C ALA A 222 1.06 -16.98 -12.74
N MET A 223 1.62 -15.80 -12.42
CA MET A 223 2.80 -15.70 -11.54
C MET A 223 2.52 -16.28 -10.15
N ARG A 224 1.40 -15.92 -9.51
CA ARG A 224 1.01 -16.47 -8.21
C ARG A 224 0.85 -18.00 -8.25
N ASN A 225 0.31 -18.54 -9.34
CA ASN A 225 0.17 -19.98 -9.54
C ASN A 225 1.53 -20.66 -9.62
N ALA A 226 2.42 -20.16 -10.47
CA ALA A 226 3.79 -20.67 -10.64
C ALA A 226 4.58 -20.61 -9.32
N ARG A 227 4.48 -19.49 -8.59
CA ARG A 227 5.09 -19.31 -7.27
C ARG A 227 4.61 -20.37 -6.27
N ARG A 228 3.30 -20.60 -6.22
CA ARG A 228 2.68 -21.60 -5.32
C ARG A 228 2.97 -23.04 -5.73
N ALA A 229 3.38 -23.27 -6.98
CA ALA A 229 3.94 -24.54 -7.45
C ALA A 229 5.43 -24.73 -7.08
N GLY A 230 6.05 -23.75 -6.43
CA GLY A 230 7.44 -23.83 -5.96
C GLY A 230 8.50 -23.55 -7.02
N LEU A 231 8.12 -22.91 -8.14
CA LEU A 231 9.03 -22.63 -9.24
C LEU A 231 9.95 -21.44 -8.98
N GLY A 232 11.09 -21.39 -9.67
CA GLY A 232 12.05 -20.29 -9.63
C GLY A 232 11.49 -18.99 -10.23
N LEU A 233 12.18 -17.86 -10.01
CA LEU A 233 11.67 -16.55 -10.45
C LEU A 233 11.55 -16.45 -11.98
N ALA A 234 12.55 -16.94 -12.72
CA ALA A 234 12.51 -17.01 -14.18
C ALA A 234 11.40 -17.93 -14.71
N ASP A 235 11.20 -19.09 -14.08
CA ASP A 235 10.11 -20.01 -14.46
C ASP A 235 8.73 -19.41 -14.18
N GLN A 236 8.60 -18.59 -13.13
CA GLN A 236 7.36 -17.84 -12.86
C GLN A 236 7.07 -16.84 -13.97
N ALA A 237 8.09 -16.12 -14.47
CA ALA A 237 7.94 -15.23 -15.62
C ALA A 237 7.55 -16.01 -16.89
N ALA A 238 8.22 -17.14 -17.17
CA ALA A 238 7.94 -17.97 -18.33
C ALA A 238 6.51 -18.55 -18.32
N LEU A 239 6.00 -19.02 -17.18
CA LEU A 239 4.60 -19.50 -17.11
C LEU A 239 3.58 -18.37 -17.25
N ALA A 240 3.89 -17.18 -16.75
CA ALA A 240 3.04 -16.01 -16.97
C ALA A 240 3.06 -15.57 -18.44
N ASP A 241 4.22 -15.57 -19.10
CA ASP A 241 4.38 -15.35 -20.53
C ASP A 241 3.54 -16.34 -21.36
N GLN A 242 3.65 -17.64 -21.08
CA GLN A 242 2.86 -18.67 -21.78
C GLN A 242 1.36 -18.50 -21.58
N ALA A 243 0.91 -18.14 -20.37
CA ALA A 243 -0.51 -17.90 -20.11
C ALA A 243 -1.03 -16.69 -20.89
N LEU A 244 -0.26 -15.59 -20.91
CA LEU A 244 -0.60 -14.37 -21.64
C LEU A 244 -0.57 -14.62 -23.16
N TYR A 245 0.48 -15.23 -23.68
CA TYR A 245 0.57 -15.56 -25.11
C TYR A 245 -0.56 -16.52 -25.52
N GLY A 246 -0.86 -17.54 -24.72
CA GLY A 246 -1.97 -18.46 -24.98
C GLY A 246 -3.32 -17.75 -25.15
N GLN A 247 -3.57 -16.71 -24.34
CA GLN A 247 -4.82 -15.94 -24.37
C GLN A 247 -4.84 -14.84 -25.46
N TYR A 248 -3.72 -14.14 -25.66
CA TYR A 248 -3.66 -12.90 -26.45
C TYR A 248 -2.80 -12.99 -27.72
N GLN A 249 -2.04 -14.06 -27.91
CA GLN A 249 -1.28 -14.33 -29.14
C GLN A 249 -0.36 -13.17 -29.57
N GLY A 250 0.26 -12.47 -28.61
CA GLY A 250 1.13 -11.33 -28.84
C GLY A 250 0.44 -10.00 -29.12
N THR A 251 -0.89 -9.93 -29.19
CA THR A 251 -1.61 -8.67 -29.42
C THR A 251 -1.65 -7.79 -28.17
N GLU A 252 -1.67 -8.42 -27.01
CA GLU A 252 -1.58 -7.78 -25.70
C GLU A 252 -0.50 -8.47 -24.86
N TYR A 253 0.29 -7.68 -24.13
CA TYR A 253 1.44 -8.14 -23.34
C TYR A 253 1.63 -7.28 -22.09
N VAL A 254 2.34 -7.82 -21.11
CA VAL A 254 2.56 -7.18 -19.80
C VAL A 254 4.04 -7.01 -19.56
N ALA A 255 4.48 -5.78 -19.35
CA ALA A 255 5.82 -5.53 -18.88
C ALA A 255 5.86 -5.71 -17.35
N MET A 256 6.93 -6.29 -16.83
CA MET A 256 6.98 -6.73 -15.43
C MET A 256 8.40 -6.69 -14.88
N LEU A 257 8.51 -6.31 -13.60
CA LEU A 257 9.73 -6.39 -12.82
C LEU A 257 9.48 -7.27 -11.61
N LEU A 258 10.15 -8.42 -11.57
CA LEU A 258 10.03 -9.44 -10.52
C LEU A 258 11.28 -9.46 -9.66
N LEU A 259 11.11 -9.48 -8.34
CA LEU A 259 12.19 -9.56 -7.37
C LEU A 259 11.91 -10.65 -6.34
N ARG A 260 12.95 -11.42 -6.01
CA ARG A 260 12.98 -12.36 -4.89
C ARG A 260 14.15 -12.04 -3.99
N PHE A 261 13.86 -11.51 -2.80
CA PHE A 261 14.84 -11.23 -1.77
C PHE A 261 15.00 -12.46 -0.88
N GLU A 262 16.24 -12.89 -0.67
CA GLU A 262 16.64 -13.83 0.38
C GLU A 262 16.75 -13.09 1.71
N LEU A 263 15.90 -13.43 2.68
CA LEU A 263 15.82 -12.75 3.97
C LEU A 263 17.09 -12.93 4.81
N ALA A 264 17.76 -14.07 4.69
CA ALA A 264 18.98 -14.37 5.45
C ALA A 264 20.21 -13.59 4.96
N THR A 265 20.33 -13.35 3.66
CA THR A 265 21.57 -12.83 3.05
C THR A 265 21.44 -11.44 2.46
N GLY A 266 20.22 -11.01 2.10
CA GLY A 266 20.01 -9.81 1.29
C GLY A 266 20.36 -10.00 -0.20
N GLU A 267 20.62 -11.22 -0.66
CA GLU A 267 20.71 -11.51 -2.08
C GLU A 267 19.33 -11.35 -2.73
N VAL A 268 19.27 -10.69 -3.88
CA VAL A 268 18.02 -10.46 -4.61
C VAL A 268 18.17 -10.97 -6.03
N GLU A 269 17.32 -11.93 -6.39
CA GLU A 269 17.16 -12.33 -7.78
C GLU A 269 16.13 -11.42 -8.46
N VAL A 270 16.40 -11.03 -9.70
CA VAL A 270 15.59 -10.07 -10.46
C VAL A 270 15.32 -10.62 -11.85
N VAL A 271 14.08 -10.53 -12.32
CA VAL A 271 13.73 -10.69 -13.73
C VAL A 271 13.11 -9.37 -14.20
N GLU A 272 13.82 -8.67 -15.09
CA GLU A 272 13.31 -7.52 -15.82
C GLU A 272 12.74 -8.01 -17.15
N ALA A 273 11.43 -7.83 -17.33
CA ALA A 273 10.70 -8.15 -18.56
C ALA A 273 10.04 -6.86 -19.08
N GLY A 274 10.87 -5.85 -19.40
CA GLY A 274 10.44 -4.51 -19.78
C GLY A 274 10.23 -3.54 -18.60
N SER A 275 9.47 -2.46 -18.82
CA SER A 275 9.10 -1.46 -17.80
C SER A 275 8.08 -2.03 -16.81
N PRO A 276 8.38 -2.20 -15.51
CA PRO A 276 8.86 -1.13 -14.60
C PRO A 276 10.37 -1.14 -14.29
N ARG A 277 10.88 -0.10 -13.61
CA ARG A 277 12.31 0.07 -13.25
C ARG A 277 12.56 0.14 -11.75
N ALA A 278 13.82 -0.06 -11.32
CA ALA A 278 14.23 0.02 -9.92
C ALA A 278 15.39 1.01 -9.65
N TRP A 279 15.37 1.62 -8.47
CA TRP A 279 16.40 2.50 -7.93
C TRP A 279 16.81 2.06 -6.54
N LEU A 280 18.11 2.16 -6.24
CA LEU A 280 18.69 1.84 -4.94
C LEU A 280 19.21 3.14 -4.29
N LEU A 281 18.71 3.43 -3.09
CA LEU A 281 19.28 4.44 -2.20
C LEU A 281 20.20 3.75 -1.20
N ARG A 282 21.49 4.07 -1.25
CA ARG A 282 22.53 3.57 -0.35
C ARG A 282 23.47 4.71 0.03
N ASP A 283 23.76 4.85 1.32
CA ASP A 283 24.69 5.87 1.85
C ASP A 283 24.39 7.32 1.38
N GLY A 284 23.11 7.63 1.13
CA GLY A 284 22.66 8.94 0.65
C GLY A 284 22.79 9.15 -0.87
N THR A 285 23.26 8.15 -1.61
CA THR A 285 23.33 8.15 -3.07
C THR A 285 22.22 7.29 -3.67
N VAL A 286 21.55 7.82 -4.69
CA VAL A 286 20.55 7.07 -5.46
C VAL A 286 21.15 6.67 -6.80
N GLU A 287 21.07 5.38 -7.11
CA GLU A 287 21.43 4.84 -8.42
C GLU A 287 20.26 4.09 -9.04
N ARG A 288 20.13 4.17 -10.37
CA ARG A 288 19.19 3.32 -11.11
C ARG A 288 19.84 1.96 -11.31
N LEU A 289 19.14 0.90 -10.93
CA LEU A 289 19.59 -0.46 -11.23
C LEU A 289 19.41 -0.75 -12.72
N GLN A 290 20.44 -1.34 -13.31
CA GLN A 290 20.47 -1.72 -14.72
C GLN A 290 20.52 -3.23 -14.80
N PHE A 291 19.61 -3.76 -15.61
CA PHE A 291 19.40 -5.17 -15.89
C PHE A 291 19.44 -5.37 -17.41
N ASP A 292 19.73 -6.57 -17.85
CA ASP A 292 19.60 -6.96 -19.25
C ASP A 292 18.11 -6.94 -19.61
N SER A 293 17.73 -6.07 -20.54
CA SER A 293 16.33 -5.93 -20.94
C SER A 293 15.81 -7.19 -21.62
N GLN A 294 14.75 -7.78 -21.07
CA GLN A 294 14.06 -8.94 -21.65
C GLN A 294 12.69 -8.51 -22.19
N LEU A 295 12.08 -9.37 -23.01
CA LEU A 295 10.83 -9.02 -23.69
C LEU A 295 9.64 -9.07 -22.72
N PRO A 296 8.66 -8.15 -22.84
CA PRO A 296 7.43 -8.21 -22.07
C PRO A 296 6.73 -9.56 -22.16
N LEU A 297 6.08 -9.97 -21.07
CA LEU A 297 5.39 -11.25 -20.96
C LEU A 297 4.21 -11.31 -21.93
N GLY A 298 4.12 -12.39 -22.70
CA GLY A 298 3.06 -12.65 -23.67
C GLY A 298 3.29 -12.02 -25.03
N MET A 299 4.40 -11.30 -25.23
CA MET A 299 4.70 -10.63 -26.51
C MET A 299 5.03 -11.64 -27.62
N PHE A 300 5.74 -12.71 -27.27
CA PHE A 300 6.08 -13.81 -28.17
C PHE A 300 5.89 -15.16 -27.47
N GLU A 301 5.74 -16.22 -28.26
CA GLU A 301 5.65 -17.58 -27.75
C GLU A 301 7.00 -18.02 -27.17
N ASP A 302 6.96 -18.69 -26.01
CA ASP A 302 8.11 -19.31 -25.36
C ASP A 302 9.31 -18.36 -25.15
N THR A 303 9.04 -17.15 -24.65
CA THR A 303 10.08 -16.17 -24.37
C THR A 303 11.01 -16.69 -23.26
N PRO A 304 12.34 -16.77 -23.47
CA PRO A 304 13.27 -17.19 -22.43
C PRO A 304 13.52 -16.05 -21.44
N TYR A 305 13.36 -16.36 -20.14
CA TYR A 305 13.69 -15.43 -19.06
C TYR A 305 14.88 -15.92 -18.24
N THR A 306 15.75 -15.00 -17.84
CA THR A 306 16.92 -15.24 -17.00
C THR A 306 16.88 -14.32 -15.78
N GLY A 307 17.16 -14.89 -14.61
CA GLY A 307 17.31 -14.14 -13.37
C GLY A 307 18.70 -13.53 -13.23
N GLU A 308 18.77 -12.23 -12.96
CA GLU A 308 19.96 -11.52 -12.56
C GLU A 308 20.03 -11.38 -11.04
N ARG A 309 21.21 -11.06 -10.49
CA ARG A 309 21.43 -11.00 -9.04
C ARG A 309 22.04 -9.68 -8.60
N ILE A 310 21.46 -9.11 -7.56
CA ILE A 310 22.00 -7.96 -6.83
C ILE A 310 22.03 -8.28 -5.33
N SER A 311 22.60 -7.38 -4.54
CA SER A 311 22.60 -7.51 -3.08
C SER A 311 22.15 -6.21 -2.42
N VAL A 312 21.24 -6.32 -1.47
CA VAL A 312 20.85 -5.25 -0.54
C VAL A 312 21.54 -5.43 0.80
N ARG A 313 21.83 -4.31 1.47
CA ARG A 313 22.50 -4.22 2.76
C ARG A 313 21.56 -3.58 3.78
N PRO A 314 21.70 -3.90 5.08
CA PRO A 314 20.96 -3.18 6.12
C PRO A 314 21.08 -1.66 5.95
N GLY A 315 19.96 -0.97 5.93
CA GLY A 315 19.87 0.49 5.69
C GLY A 315 19.62 0.89 4.23
N ASP A 316 19.71 -0.05 3.28
CA ASP A 316 19.36 0.22 1.89
C ASP A 316 17.85 0.43 1.73
N ARG A 317 17.49 1.29 0.77
CA ARG A 317 16.12 1.45 0.30
C ARG A 317 16.06 1.16 -1.20
N LEU A 318 15.15 0.28 -1.58
CA LEU A 318 14.82 0.01 -2.97
C LEU A 318 13.49 0.68 -3.34
N LEU A 319 13.45 1.36 -4.47
CA LEU A 319 12.24 1.91 -5.06
C LEU A 319 11.99 1.24 -6.42
N LEU A 320 10.78 0.74 -6.66
CA LEU A 320 10.31 0.31 -7.96
C LEU A 320 9.25 1.29 -8.44
N ALA A 321 9.29 1.67 -9.71
CA ALA A 321 8.32 2.59 -10.28
C ALA A 321 7.97 2.22 -11.73
N SER A 322 6.70 2.36 -12.09
CA SER A 322 6.23 2.25 -13.48
C SER A 322 6.62 3.48 -14.30
N ASP A 323 6.50 3.39 -15.62
CA ASP A 323 6.78 4.48 -16.55
C ASP A 323 5.90 5.71 -16.32
N GLY A 324 4.66 5.55 -15.89
CA GLY A 324 3.83 6.68 -15.47
C GLY A 324 4.42 7.52 -14.34
N VAL A 325 5.45 7.04 -13.62
CA VAL A 325 6.24 7.84 -12.69
C VAL A 325 7.40 8.54 -13.39
N TYR A 326 8.29 7.79 -14.06
CA TYR A 326 9.58 8.33 -14.51
C TYR A 326 9.56 8.92 -15.94
N GLU A 327 8.56 8.59 -16.76
CA GLU A 327 8.35 9.14 -18.11
C GLU A 327 7.38 10.35 -18.12
N THR A 328 6.65 10.58 -17.03
CA THR A 328 5.73 11.73 -16.91
C THR A 328 6.45 13.05 -17.14
N ALA A 329 5.96 13.85 -18.09
CA ALA A 329 6.52 15.17 -18.40
C ALA A 329 5.98 16.30 -17.49
N SER A 330 6.80 17.32 -17.30
CA SER A 330 6.48 18.56 -16.62
C SER A 330 5.63 19.47 -17.50
N HIS A 331 5.13 20.56 -16.90
CA HIS A 331 4.50 21.66 -17.62
C HIS A 331 5.41 22.31 -18.69
N THR A 332 6.73 22.17 -18.58
CA THR A 332 7.72 22.65 -19.56
C THR A 332 8.16 21.56 -20.54
N GLY A 333 7.60 20.35 -20.45
CA GLY A 333 7.93 19.20 -21.32
C GLY A 333 9.15 18.39 -20.90
N GLU A 334 9.74 18.67 -19.74
CA GLU A 334 10.85 17.87 -19.19
C GLU A 334 10.28 16.68 -18.43
N ALA A 335 10.74 15.46 -18.69
CA ALA A 335 10.34 14.31 -17.87
C ALA A 335 10.68 14.57 -16.38
N PHE A 336 9.76 14.22 -15.46
CA PHE A 336 10.00 14.11 -14.01
C PHE A 336 11.36 13.44 -13.83
N GLY A 337 11.57 12.38 -14.60
CA GLY A 337 12.88 11.93 -15.01
C GLY A 337 13.63 11.30 -13.85
N GLU A 338 14.72 10.62 -14.19
CA GLU A 338 15.52 9.90 -13.20
C GLU A 338 16.07 10.84 -12.11
N ARG A 339 16.26 12.12 -12.41
CA ARG A 339 16.79 13.12 -11.48
C ARG A 339 15.78 13.59 -10.42
N ALA A 340 14.52 13.88 -10.78
CA ALA A 340 13.55 14.31 -9.78
C ALA A 340 13.17 13.14 -8.87
N LEU A 341 13.06 11.92 -9.41
CA LEU A 341 12.82 10.72 -8.62
C LEU A 341 13.98 10.44 -7.64
N ALA A 342 15.23 10.55 -8.11
CA ALA A 342 16.39 10.43 -7.23
C ALA A 342 16.40 11.49 -6.12
N ARG A 343 16.07 12.75 -6.44
CA ARG A 343 15.95 13.81 -5.45
C ARG A 343 14.85 13.53 -4.44
N SER A 344 13.67 13.11 -4.90
CA SER A 344 12.55 12.73 -4.05
C SER A 344 12.94 11.63 -3.06
N LEU A 345 13.66 10.61 -3.51
CA LEU A 345 14.16 9.53 -2.64
C LEU A 345 15.13 10.04 -1.57
N ILE A 346 16.01 10.97 -1.92
CA ILE A 346 16.95 11.59 -0.97
C ILE A 346 16.20 12.44 0.05
N ASP A 347 15.27 13.29 -0.40
CA ASP A 347 14.51 14.21 0.45
C ASP A 347 13.60 13.44 1.42
N ASN A 348 13.08 12.28 0.99
CA ASN A 348 12.18 11.44 1.75
C ASN A 348 12.85 10.24 2.45
N ARG A 349 14.19 10.20 2.54
CA ARG A 349 14.94 9.06 3.10
C ARG A 349 14.62 8.73 4.56
N GLN A 350 14.09 9.67 5.34
CA GLN A 350 13.71 9.48 6.74
C GLN A 350 12.24 9.06 6.91
N LEU A 351 11.44 9.10 5.84
CA LEU A 351 10.06 8.61 5.90
C LEU A 351 10.05 7.08 5.97
N PRO A 352 9.15 6.46 6.74
CA PRO A 352 8.92 5.01 6.66
C PRO A 352 8.59 4.55 5.24
N ALA A 353 9.05 3.36 4.82
CA ALA A 353 8.75 2.78 3.50
C ALA A 353 7.28 2.89 3.07
N ALA A 354 6.34 2.64 4.00
CA ALA A 354 4.89 2.73 3.77
C ALA A 354 4.40 4.11 3.28
N GLN A 355 5.17 5.18 3.49
CA GLN A 355 4.78 6.55 3.16
C GLN A 355 5.46 7.08 1.91
N VAL A 356 6.60 6.51 1.53
CA VAL A 356 7.40 6.96 0.39
C VAL A 356 6.57 6.96 -0.90
N PRO A 357 5.83 5.88 -1.26
CA PRO A 357 5.04 5.86 -2.48
C PRO A 357 4.05 7.02 -2.59
N ARG A 358 3.31 7.30 -1.52
CA ARG A 358 2.34 8.39 -1.49
C ARG A 358 3.02 9.75 -1.64
N THR A 359 4.14 9.97 -0.97
CA THR A 359 4.86 11.23 -1.06
C THR A 359 5.43 11.45 -2.47
N VAL A 360 6.03 10.42 -3.07
CA VAL A 360 6.51 10.46 -4.46
C VAL A 360 5.37 10.76 -5.43
N LEU A 361 4.24 10.09 -5.31
CA LEU A 361 3.08 10.28 -6.19
C LEU A 361 2.41 11.65 -6.01
N ARG A 362 2.47 12.24 -4.80
CA ARG A 362 2.04 13.62 -4.56
C ARG A 362 2.97 14.62 -5.26
N GLU A 363 4.28 14.47 -5.10
CA GLU A 363 5.28 15.30 -5.79
C GLU A 363 5.15 15.18 -7.32
N LEU A 364 4.88 13.98 -7.83
CA LEU A 364 4.56 13.73 -9.23
C LEU A 364 3.30 14.47 -9.69
N ALA A 365 2.23 14.44 -8.88
CA ALA A 365 1.00 15.15 -9.17
C ALA A 365 1.21 16.68 -9.23
N GLU A 366 1.99 17.24 -8.30
CA GLU A 366 2.38 18.65 -8.31
C GLU A 366 3.24 19.00 -9.54
N TYR A 367 4.11 18.09 -9.96
CA TYR A 367 5.00 18.28 -11.11
C TYR A 367 4.27 18.28 -12.47
N ARG A 368 3.29 17.38 -12.65
CA ARG A 368 2.54 17.20 -13.91
C ARG A 368 1.32 18.13 -14.06
N GLY A 369 0.81 18.70 -12.97
CA GLY A 369 -0.40 19.52 -12.99
C GLY A 369 -1.70 18.69 -13.05
N SER A 370 -2.68 19.16 -13.83
CA SER A 370 -4.10 18.77 -13.66
C SER A 370 -4.56 17.50 -14.37
N ARG A 371 -3.72 16.79 -15.14
CA ARG A 371 -4.16 15.55 -15.82
C ARG A 371 -3.09 14.45 -15.83
N ALA A 372 -3.41 13.32 -15.22
CA ALA A 372 -2.68 12.07 -15.42
C ALA A 372 -2.93 11.57 -16.84
N ILE A 373 -1.87 11.33 -17.60
CA ILE A 373 -1.95 10.71 -18.93
C ILE A 373 -1.95 9.19 -18.80
N ASP A 374 -1.30 8.68 -17.75
CA ASP A 374 -1.21 7.27 -17.41
C ASP A 374 -1.23 7.03 -15.91
N ASP A 375 -1.37 5.77 -15.56
CA ASP A 375 -1.27 5.29 -14.18
C ASP A 375 0.17 5.30 -13.71
N ALA A 376 0.36 5.55 -12.42
CA ALA A 376 1.65 5.67 -11.80
C ALA A 376 1.67 4.82 -10.53
N LEU A 377 2.61 3.88 -10.49
CA LEU A 377 2.81 2.96 -9.38
C LEU A 377 4.19 3.15 -8.79
N VAL A 378 4.24 3.24 -7.46
CA VAL A 378 5.50 3.28 -6.71
C VAL A 378 5.46 2.20 -5.63
N ALA A 379 6.49 1.37 -5.56
CA ALA A 379 6.74 0.46 -4.46
C ALA A 379 8.10 0.78 -3.81
N CYS A 380 8.18 0.67 -2.50
CA CYS A 380 9.34 1.00 -1.69
C CYS A 380 9.61 -0.13 -0.70
N VAL A 381 10.87 -0.56 -0.61
CA VAL A 381 11.34 -1.55 0.35
C VAL A 381 12.52 -0.97 1.12
N ASP A 382 12.35 -0.79 2.43
CA ASP A 382 13.46 -0.57 3.37
C ASP A 382 13.99 -1.92 3.82
N TRP A 383 15.29 -2.14 3.66
CA TRP A 383 15.95 -3.36 4.10
C TRP A 383 16.64 -3.18 5.44
N TYR A 384 16.29 -4.02 6.41
CA TYR A 384 16.90 -4.04 7.74
C TYR A 384 17.88 -5.20 7.91
N GLY A 385 17.71 -6.28 7.12
CA GLY A 385 18.49 -7.52 7.21
C GLY A 385 17.99 -8.44 8.33
N ALA A 386 18.51 -9.66 8.35
CA ALA A 386 18.18 -10.62 9.40
C ALA A 386 18.54 -10.05 10.81
N PRO A 387 17.65 -10.20 11.81
CA PRO A 387 17.83 -9.63 13.15
C PRO A 387 18.97 -10.25 13.96
#